data_AF-A0A317G6X4-F1
#
_entry.id   AF-A0A317G6X4-F1
#
_cell.length_a   1.000
_cell.length_b   1.000
_cell.length_c   1.000
_cell.angle_alpha   90.00
_cell.angle_beta   90.00
_cell.angle_gamma   90.00
#
_symmetry.space_group_name_H-M   'P 1'
#
loop_
_entity.id
_entity.type
_entity.pdbx_description
1 polymer ?
#
loop_
_entity_poly.entity_id
_entity_poly.type
_entity_poly.pdbx_seq_one_letter_code
_entity_poly.pdbx_strand_id
1 'polypeptide(L)'
;MLAPYPINKLVENPEKALFIDIETTGFSAKTSKLYLIGCAYYEQGSWHLAQWFADKKDDEEEILNAFLMFASTYDTLIHFNGNRFDLPYIKAKCDHYGIEDQLDNMNSIDIYKLISPYKDVLGLENCKQKTIELFLGINREDIFTGGQLIEIYDKYLESKNEEFYRLLLLHNEDDVKGMSELLPILYYVDFFESIKNMPPLHMRTDAQQSELSDTLPLRAVKVQANYYTDMDGTEKKEIFMKLSLSCNLPVPFKCNLDGIFLNIEGNTANLRIPLFEEELKYFYSNYKDYYYLPDEDQALHKSVASFVERSHRVQAKAENCYTRKPGQFLKQWDLVFTPFFKHEYKEHALYFELTDNIKVNRSAMSLYACHVLSHLFE
;
A
#
# COMPACT_ATOMS: atom_id res chain seq x y z
N MET A 1 10.09 -1.58 20.60
CA MET A 1 8.66 -1.22 20.48
C MET A 1 8.47 -0.50 19.16
N LEU A 2 7.43 -0.87 18.42
CA LEU A 2 7.04 -0.20 17.17
C LEU A 2 6.63 1.25 17.47
N ALA A 3 6.83 2.15 16.51
CA ALA A 3 6.25 3.48 16.62
C ALA A 3 4.72 3.37 16.51
N PRO A 4 3.95 3.93 17.46
CA PRO A 4 2.49 3.88 17.39
C PRO A 4 1.99 4.64 16.16
N TYR A 5 0.92 4.14 15.54
CA TYR A 5 0.20 4.90 14.52
C TYR A 5 -0.70 5.93 15.21
N PRO A 6 -0.65 7.21 14.83
CA PRO A 6 -1.46 8.23 15.47
C PRO A 6 -2.92 8.00 15.13
N ILE A 7 -3.73 7.65 16.14
CA ILE A 7 -5.16 7.41 15.95
C ILE A 7 -5.90 8.63 15.38
N ASN A 8 -5.35 9.84 15.57
CA ASN A 8 -5.88 11.06 14.99
C ASN A 8 -5.88 11.10 13.44
N LYS A 9 -5.17 10.18 12.78
CA LYS A 9 -5.27 9.98 11.33
C LYS A 9 -6.53 9.20 10.93
N LEU A 10 -7.14 8.48 11.87
CA LEU A 10 -8.37 7.71 11.66
C LEU A 10 -9.60 8.50 12.13
N VAL A 11 -9.48 9.20 13.26
CA VAL A 11 -10.58 9.93 13.90
C VAL A 11 -10.13 11.30 14.38
N GLU A 12 -10.97 12.33 14.28
CA GLU A 12 -10.58 13.68 14.76
C GLU A 12 -10.41 13.72 16.29
N ASN A 13 -11.29 13.04 17.02
CA ASN A 13 -11.27 12.93 18.48
C ASN A 13 -11.16 11.45 18.90
N PRO A 14 -10.05 11.02 19.54
CA PRO A 14 -9.89 9.65 20.04
C PRO A 14 -10.98 9.21 21.03
N GLU A 15 -11.55 10.13 21.81
CA GLU A 15 -12.64 9.83 22.77
C GLU A 15 -13.96 9.50 22.06
N LYS A 16 -14.03 9.68 20.73
CA LYS A 16 -15.18 9.30 19.89
C LYS A 16 -14.97 8.00 19.11
N ALA A 17 -13.78 7.40 19.22
CA ALA A 17 -13.49 6.09 18.65
C ALA A 17 -13.79 4.96 19.63
N LEU A 18 -14.40 3.91 19.10
CA LEU A 18 -14.66 2.66 19.80
C LEU A 18 -14.10 1.49 19.01
N PHE A 19 -13.09 0.82 19.56
CA PHE A 19 -12.65 -0.48 19.04
C PHE A 19 -13.67 -1.54 19.43
N ILE A 20 -14.01 -2.46 18.54
CA ILE A 20 -15.01 -3.50 18.82
C ILE A 20 -14.61 -4.86 18.22
N ASP A 21 -14.85 -5.90 19.00
CA ASP A 21 -14.76 -7.31 18.60
C ASP A 21 -15.83 -8.13 19.33
N ILE A 22 -16.37 -9.17 18.70
CA ILE A 22 -17.39 -10.04 19.30
C ILE A 22 -17.00 -11.52 19.30
N GLU A 23 -17.47 -12.24 20.32
CA GLU A 23 -17.42 -13.70 20.35
C GLU A 23 -18.80 -14.32 20.23
N THR A 24 -18.86 -15.39 19.44
CA THR A 24 -20.11 -16.08 19.12
C THR A 24 -19.94 -17.59 19.18
N THR A 25 -21.02 -18.31 19.49
CA THR A 25 -21.04 -19.78 19.47
C THR A 25 -21.16 -20.37 18.06
N GLY A 26 -20.93 -19.56 17.01
CA GLY A 26 -20.96 -19.97 15.61
C GLY A 26 -21.25 -18.80 14.67
N PHE A 27 -21.08 -19.03 13.36
CA PHE A 27 -21.10 -17.95 12.37
C PHE A 27 -22.49 -17.40 11.99
N SER A 28 -23.59 -18.04 12.39
CA SER A 28 -24.93 -17.65 11.96
C SER A 28 -25.75 -17.07 13.10
N ALA A 29 -25.98 -15.76 13.09
CA ALA A 29 -26.77 -15.06 14.11
C ALA A 29 -28.18 -15.65 14.35
N LYS A 30 -28.73 -16.39 13.39
CA LYS A 30 -30.03 -17.09 13.53
C LYS A 30 -29.98 -18.28 14.46
N THR A 31 -28.84 -18.96 14.55
CA THR A 31 -28.70 -20.27 15.23
C THR A 31 -27.66 -20.27 16.34
N SER A 32 -26.72 -19.33 16.32
CA SER A 32 -25.70 -19.17 17.36
C SER A 32 -26.04 -18.01 18.31
N LYS A 33 -25.25 -17.90 19.37
CA LYS A 33 -25.37 -16.92 20.45
C LYS A 33 -24.13 -16.02 20.48
N LEU A 34 -24.35 -14.72 20.59
CA LEU A 34 -23.36 -13.73 21.02
C LEU A 34 -23.16 -13.91 22.52
N TYR A 35 -21.95 -14.21 22.95
CA TYR A 35 -21.67 -14.41 24.38
C TYR A 35 -20.67 -13.41 24.97
N LEU A 36 -19.93 -12.68 24.13
CA LEU A 36 -19.01 -11.66 24.58
C LEU A 36 -18.96 -10.53 23.55
N ILE A 37 -19.01 -9.30 24.04
CA ILE A 37 -18.71 -8.10 23.27
C ILE A 37 -17.54 -7.43 23.97
N GLY A 38 -16.45 -7.21 23.27
CA GLY A 38 -15.28 -6.49 23.76
C GLY A 38 -15.14 -5.14 23.11
N CYS A 39 -14.78 -4.13 23.89
CA CYS A 39 -14.51 -2.79 23.37
C CYS A 39 -13.30 -2.15 24.03
N ALA A 40 -12.51 -1.41 23.25
CA ALA A 40 -11.53 -0.47 23.78
C ALA A 40 -11.89 0.96 23.42
N TYR A 41 -11.80 1.85 24.40
CA TYR A 41 -12.15 3.26 24.29
C TYR A 41 -11.11 4.13 24.99
N TYR A 42 -11.01 5.38 24.56
CA TYR A 42 -10.07 6.35 25.13
C TYR A 42 -10.81 7.32 26.05
N GLU A 43 -10.39 7.42 27.31
CA GLU A 43 -10.97 8.33 28.29
C GLU A 43 -9.88 8.81 29.27
N GLN A 44 -9.87 10.12 29.58
CA GLN A 44 -8.98 10.73 30.58
C GLN A 44 -7.49 10.45 30.35
N GLY A 45 -7.08 10.34 29.09
CA GLY A 45 -5.67 10.15 28.72
C GLY A 45 -5.21 8.70 28.63
N SER A 46 -6.08 7.72 28.89
CA SER A 46 -5.74 6.29 28.84
C SER A 46 -6.76 5.45 28.06
N TRP A 47 -6.29 4.32 27.54
CA TRP A 47 -7.14 3.30 26.95
C TRP A 47 -7.77 2.43 28.04
N HIS A 48 -9.07 2.17 27.91
CA HIS A 48 -9.84 1.33 28.81
C HIS A 48 -10.47 0.19 28.01
N LEU A 49 -10.63 -0.97 28.67
CA LEU A 49 -11.31 -2.15 28.13
C LEU A 49 -12.67 -2.29 28.82
N ALA A 50 -13.72 -2.51 28.03
CA ALA A 50 -15.03 -2.93 28.51
C ALA A 50 -15.41 -4.25 27.85
N GLN A 51 -15.94 -5.18 28.64
CA GLN A 51 -16.36 -6.50 28.18
C GLN A 51 -17.75 -6.81 28.74
N TRP A 52 -18.70 -7.12 27.86
CA TRP A 52 -20.04 -7.58 28.25
C TRP A 52 -20.13 -9.07 27.96
N PHE A 53 -20.17 -9.87 29.03
CA PHE A 53 -20.11 -11.32 28.96
C PHE A 53 -21.45 -11.95 29.39
N ALA A 54 -21.98 -12.85 28.57
CA ALA A 54 -23.20 -13.59 28.86
C ALA A 54 -22.90 -14.75 29.81
N ASP A 55 -23.16 -14.55 31.10
CA ASP A 55 -22.99 -15.57 32.13
C ASP A 55 -24.02 -16.72 31.95
N LYS A 56 -25.15 -16.47 31.29
CA LYS A 56 -26.14 -17.49 30.93
C LYS A 56 -26.51 -17.39 29.45
N LYS A 57 -27.04 -18.49 28.90
CA LYS A 57 -27.48 -18.56 27.49
C LYS A 57 -28.54 -17.51 27.12
N ASP A 58 -29.31 -17.06 28.11
CA ASP A 58 -30.40 -16.11 27.92
C ASP A 58 -29.96 -14.65 28.15
N ASP A 59 -28.71 -14.40 28.57
CA ASP A 59 -28.20 -13.05 28.85
C ASP A 59 -27.82 -12.28 27.56
N GLU A 60 -27.89 -12.92 26.38
CA GLU A 60 -27.54 -12.34 25.07
C GLU A 60 -28.22 -10.98 24.82
N GLU A 61 -29.52 -10.87 25.13
CA GLU A 61 -30.28 -9.62 24.94
C GLU A 61 -29.84 -8.52 25.92
N GLU A 62 -29.52 -8.90 27.16
CA GLU A 62 -29.10 -7.98 28.22
C GLU A 62 -27.73 -7.37 27.90
N ILE A 63 -26.76 -8.21 27.51
CA ILE A 63 -25.42 -7.74 27.17
C ILE A 63 -25.44 -6.87 25.92
N LEU A 64 -26.28 -7.19 24.93
CA LEU A 64 -26.42 -6.43 23.69
C LEU A 64 -27.00 -5.04 23.96
N ASN A 65 -28.07 -4.94 24.76
CA ASN A 65 -28.65 -3.64 25.13
C ASN A 65 -27.66 -2.78 25.93
N ALA A 66 -26.96 -3.37 26.90
CA ALA A 66 -25.98 -2.66 27.71
C ALA A 66 -24.82 -2.10 26.86
N PHE A 67 -24.33 -2.90 25.91
CA PHE A 67 -23.32 -2.48 24.95
C PHE A 67 -23.84 -1.35 24.03
N LEU A 68 -25.02 -1.49 23.42
CA LEU A 68 -25.55 -0.46 22.50
C LEU A 68 -25.77 0.88 23.20
N MET A 69 -26.25 0.85 24.45
CA MET A 69 -26.38 2.05 25.27
C MET A 69 -25.02 2.72 25.52
N PHE A 70 -23.98 1.93 25.84
CA PHE A 70 -22.61 2.44 26.00
C PHE A 70 -22.07 3.02 24.68
N ALA A 71 -22.22 2.27 23.58
CA ALA A 71 -21.72 2.63 22.26
C ALA A 71 -22.35 3.92 21.71
N SER A 72 -23.59 4.25 22.10
CA SER A 72 -24.33 5.44 21.64
C SER A 72 -23.62 6.79 21.86
N THR A 73 -22.59 6.83 22.71
CA THR A 73 -21.82 8.04 22.99
C THR A 73 -20.64 8.28 22.03
N TYR A 74 -20.33 7.29 21.19
CA TYR A 74 -19.27 7.28 20.18
C TYR A 74 -19.85 7.54 18.79
N ASP A 75 -19.01 7.95 17.84
CA ASP A 75 -19.42 8.20 16.46
C ASP A 75 -18.64 7.37 15.43
N THR A 76 -17.56 6.70 15.85
CA THR A 76 -16.69 5.94 14.96
C THR A 76 -16.31 4.59 15.56
N LEU A 77 -16.58 3.53 14.80
CA LEU A 77 -16.18 2.17 15.12
C LEU A 77 -14.87 1.82 14.39
N ILE A 78 -13.92 1.24 15.12
CA ILE A 78 -12.69 0.69 14.56
C ILE A 78 -12.72 -0.82 14.80
N HIS A 79 -12.57 -1.60 13.74
CA HIS A 79 -12.65 -3.06 13.84
C HIS A 79 -11.77 -3.74 12.79
N PHE A 80 -11.61 -5.05 12.95
CA PHE A 80 -10.88 -5.88 12.01
C PHE A 80 -11.85 -6.81 11.27
N ASN A 81 -12.16 -6.49 10.01
CA ASN A 81 -13.06 -7.29 9.18
C ASN A 81 -14.52 -7.40 9.72
N GLY A 82 -14.90 -6.53 10.64
CA GLY A 82 -16.24 -6.48 11.26
C GLY A 82 -17.36 -6.09 10.31
N ASN A 83 -17.04 -5.43 9.18
CA ASN A 83 -18.03 -5.19 8.12
C ASN A 83 -18.59 -6.49 7.52
N ARG A 84 -17.82 -7.58 7.56
CA ARG A 84 -18.23 -8.87 7.00
C ARG A 84 -18.87 -9.79 8.02
N PHE A 85 -18.61 -9.58 9.31
CA PHE A 85 -19.04 -10.50 10.36
C PHE A 85 -19.69 -9.77 11.54
N ASP A 86 -18.91 -9.07 12.35
CA ASP A 86 -19.31 -8.51 13.64
C ASP A 86 -20.53 -7.59 13.55
N LEU A 87 -20.47 -6.57 12.69
CA LEU A 87 -21.54 -5.58 12.56
C LEU A 87 -22.82 -6.19 11.97
N PRO A 88 -22.76 -6.97 10.87
CA PRO A 88 -23.94 -7.71 10.40
C PRO A 88 -24.53 -8.68 11.43
N TYR A 89 -23.69 -9.30 12.28
CA TYR A 89 -24.13 -10.22 13.32
C TYR A 89 -24.88 -9.47 14.43
N ILE A 90 -24.31 -8.36 14.92
CA ILE A 90 -24.96 -7.48 15.91
C ILE A 90 -26.30 -6.97 15.37
N LYS A 91 -26.33 -6.48 14.14
CA LYS A 91 -27.55 -6.01 13.48
C LYS A 91 -28.64 -7.07 13.43
N ALA A 92 -28.29 -8.29 13.01
CA ALA A 92 -29.24 -9.39 12.98
C ALA A 92 -29.79 -9.77 14.37
N LYS A 93 -28.99 -9.59 15.43
CA LYS A 93 -29.45 -9.77 16.82
C LYS A 93 -30.33 -8.62 17.28
N CYS A 94 -30.02 -7.38 16.93
CA CYS A 94 -30.89 -6.23 17.17
C CYS A 94 -32.26 -6.44 16.52
N ASP A 95 -32.29 -6.87 15.26
CA ASP A 95 -33.53 -7.20 14.54
C ASP A 95 -34.31 -8.34 15.22
N HIS A 96 -33.63 -9.35 15.73
CA HIS A 96 -34.25 -10.50 16.42
C HIS A 96 -34.95 -10.08 17.72
N TYR A 97 -34.30 -9.21 18.50
CA TYR A 97 -34.81 -8.73 19.79
C TYR A 97 -35.69 -7.47 19.68
N GLY A 98 -35.76 -6.85 18.50
CA GLY A 98 -36.49 -5.59 18.29
C GLY A 98 -35.81 -4.39 18.95
N ILE A 99 -34.48 -4.41 19.03
CA ILE A 99 -33.65 -3.33 19.59
C ILE A 99 -33.22 -2.40 18.45
N GLU A 100 -33.16 -1.10 18.72
CA GLU A 100 -32.61 -0.12 17.76
C GLU A 100 -31.08 -0.26 17.67
N ASP A 101 -30.57 -0.51 16.46
CA ASP A 101 -29.14 -0.61 16.20
C ASP A 101 -28.50 0.79 16.12
N GLN A 102 -27.87 1.20 17.23
CA GLN A 102 -27.17 2.49 17.30
C GLN A 102 -25.89 2.52 16.45
N LEU A 103 -25.33 1.36 16.08
CA LEU A 103 -24.07 1.27 15.34
C LEU A 103 -24.23 1.65 13.86
N ASP A 104 -25.41 1.43 13.29
CA ASP A 104 -25.73 1.72 11.88
C ASP A 104 -25.48 3.19 11.48
N ASN A 105 -25.51 4.11 12.46
CA ASN A 105 -25.30 5.54 12.24
C ASN A 105 -23.84 6.00 12.43
N MET A 106 -22.94 5.10 12.84
CA MET A 106 -21.54 5.41 13.13
C MET A 106 -20.65 5.28 11.89
N ASN A 107 -19.57 6.04 11.85
CA ASN A 107 -18.50 5.82 10.88
C ASN A 107 -17.84 4.45 11.14
N SER A 108 -17.50 3.72 10.08
CA SER A 108 -16.92 2.38 10.18
C SER A 108 -15.53 2.36 9.55
N ILE A 109 -14.51 2.11 10.37
CA ILE A 109 -13.11 1.97 9.97
C ILE A 109 -12.73 0.51 10.11
N ASP A 110 -12.58 -0.15 8.97
CA ASP A 110 -12.22 -1.56 8.88
C ASP A 110 -10.76 -1.72 8.49
N ILE A 111 -9.92 -2.09 9.46
CA ILE A 111 -8.48 -2.24 9.27
C ILE A 111 -8.17 -3.26 8.16
N TYR A 112 -8.95 -4.35 8.08
CA TYR A 112 -8.79 -5.37 7.04
C TYR A 112 -9.04 -4.77 5.65
N LYS A 113 -10.09 -3.94 5.50
CA LYS A 113 -10.40 -3.29 4.23
C LYS A 113 -9.31 -2.31 3.79
N LEU A 114 -8.68 -1.60 4.74
CA LEU A 114 -7.59 -0.67 4.46
C LEU A 114 -6.33 -1.39 3.97
N ILE A 115 -5.99 -2.54 4.56
CA ILE A 115 -4.74 -3.24 4.26
C ILE A 115 -4.84 -4.28 3.14
N SER A 116 -6.01 -4.90 2.96
CA SER A 116 -6.20 -6.01 2.01
C SER A 116 -5.82 -5.70 0.55
N PRO A 117 -5.98 -4.46 0.01
CA PRO A 117 -5.51 -4.13 -1.33
C PRO A 117 -3.99 -4.25 -1.51
N TYR A 118 -3.23 -4.23 -0.42
CA TYR A 118 -1.77 -4.25 -0.42
C TYR A 118 -1.17 -5.58 0.03
N LYS A 119 -2.02 -6.61 0.23
CA LYS A 119 -1.60 -7.95 0.66
C LYS A 119 -0.40 -8.46 -0.14
N ASP A 120 -0.52 -8.45 -1.47
CA ASP A 120 0.44 -9.08 -2.36
C ASP A 120 1.76 -8.28 -2.42
N VAL A 121 1.68 -6.95 -2.46
CA VAL A 121 2.85 -6.06 -2.40
C VAL A 121 3.60 -6.21 -1.09
N LEU A 122 2.89 -6.37 0.04
CA LEU A 122 3.48 -6.63 1.36
C LEU A 122 4.02 -8.05 1.52
N GLY A 123 3.76 -8.95 0.56
CA GLY A 123 4.16 -10.35 0.64
C GLY A 123 3.44 -11.13 1.75
N LEU A 124 2.25 -10.68 2.16
CA LEU A 124 1.46 -11.38 3.18
C LEU A 124 0.80 -12.61 2.58
N GLU A 125 0.89 -13.76 3.26
CA GLU A 125 0.19 -14.99 2.83
C GLU A 125 -1.33 -14.78 2.78
N ASN A 126 -1.86 -14.08 3.79
CA ASN A 126 -3.24 -13.67 3.91
C ASN A 126 -3.34 -12.43 4.81
N CYS A 127 -4.50 -11.77 4.84
CA CYS A 127 -4.76 -10.61 5.70
C CYS A 127 -5.56 -10.99 6.96
N LYS A 128 -5.30 -12.14 7.58
CA LYS A 128 -5.84 -12.38 8.92
C LYS A 128 -5.05 -11.54 9.93
N GLN A 129 -5.70 -11.13 11.02
CA GLN A 129 -5.07 -10.36 12.10
C GLN A 129 -3.76 -11.00 12.57
N LYS A 130 -3.77 -12.30 12.89
CA LYS A 130 -2.57 -13.06 13.30
C LYS A 130 -1.41 -13.00 12.30
N THR A 131 -1.69 -12.95 11.00
CA THR A 131 -0.64 -12.84 9.97
C THR A 131 -0.04 -11.44 9.94
N ILE A 132 -0.84 -10.40 10.17
CA ILE A 132 -0.38 -9.01 10.22
C ILE A 132 0.39 -8.76 11.54
N GLU A 133 -0.08 -9.29 12.66
CA GLU A 133 0.64 -9.24 13.94
C GLU A 133 2.03 -9.86 13.80
N LEU A 134 2.12 -11.06 13.21
CA LEU A 134 3.41 -11.71 12.94
C LEU A 134 4.31 -10.87 12.03
N PHE A 135 3.75 -10.28 10.97
CA PHE A 135 4.47 -9.39 10.07
C PHE A 135 5.06 -8.18 10.83
N LEU A 136 4.31 -7.62 11.79
CA LEU A 136 4.75 -6.53 12.66
C LEU A 136 5.69 -7.00 13.79
N GLY A 137 5.89 -8.31 13.97
CA GLY A 137 6.70 -8.88 15.04
C GLY A 137 6.01 -8.87 16.42
N ILE A 138 4.68 -8.81 16.43
CA ILE A 138 3.84 -8.88 17.64
C ILE A 138 3.66 -10.38 17.98
N ASN A 139 3.93 -10.73 19.24
CA ASN A 139 3.74 -12.10 19.75
C ASN A 139 2.53 -12.13 20.66
N ARG A 140 1.60 -13.04 20.41
CA ARG A 140 0.45 -13.29 21.28
C ARG A 140 0.78 -14.30 22.38
N GLU A 141 0.15 -14.13 23.54
CA GLU A 141 0.14 -15.15 24.60
C GLU A 141 -1.00 -16.16 24.41
N ASP A 142 -2.11 -15.75 23.79
CA ASP A 142 -3.26 -16.61 23.51
C ASP A 142 -2.93 -17.81 22.60
N ILE A 143 -3.32 -18.99 23.09
CA ILE A 143 -3.08 -20.30 22.47
C ILE A 143 -4.32 -20.87 21.78
N PHE A 144 -5.50 -20.25 21.95
CA PHE A 144 -6.76 -20.78 21.42
C PHE A 144 -7.18 -20.09 20.11
N THR A 145 -8.06 -20.77 19.40
CA THR A 145 -8.77 -20.23 18.24
C THR A 145 -10.23 -20.01 18.63
N GLY A 146 -10.91 -19.03 18.02
CA GLY A 146 -12.33 -18.76 18.34
C GLY A 146 -13.22 -20.00 18.26
N GLY A 147 -12.96 -20.92 17.32
CA GLY A 147 -13.69 -22.19 17.24
C GLY A 147 -13.51 -23.11 18.46
N GLN A 148 -12.34 -23.09 19.11
CA GLN A 148 -12.10 -23.84 20.35
C GLN A 148 -12.76 -23.19 21.57
N LEU A 149 -12.96 -21.87 21.55
CA LEU A 149 -13.60 -21.16 22.65
C LEU A 149 -15.08 -21.50 22.80
N ILE A 150 -15.74 -21.93 21.72
CA ILE A 150 -17.14 -22.36 21.77
C ILE A 150 -17.32 -23.50 22.78
N GLU A 151 -16.46 -24.53 22.72
CA GLU A 151 -16.49 -25.64 23.67
C GLU A 151 -16.12 -25.21 25.10
N ILE A 152 -15.25 -24.20 25.24
CA ILE A 152 -14.88 -23.65 26.55
C ILE A 152 -16.05 -22.89 27.16
N TYR A 153 -16.79 -22.12 26.36
CA TYR A 153 -18.00 -21.42 26.80
C TYR A 153 -19.08 -22.39 27.25
N ASP A 154 -19.34 -23.46 26.50
CA ASP A 154 -20.29 -24.49 26.92
C ASP A 154 -19.88 -25.14 28.26
N LYS A 155 -18.61 -25.49 28.42
CA LYS A 155 -18.08 -26.03 29.70
C LYS A 155 -18.18 -25.02 30.84
N TYR A 156 -17.96 -23.74 30.56
CA TYR A 156 -18.15 -22.67 31.54
C TYR A 156 -19.60 -22.57 32.00
N LEU A 157 -20.56 -22.63 31.09
CA LEU A 157 -21.99 -22.57 31.42
C LEU A 157 -22.42 -23.73 32.33
N GLU A 158 -21.84 -24.90 32.17
CA GLU A 158 -22.11 -26.08 33.01
C GLU A 158 -21.41 -26.03 34.37
N SER A 159 -20.11 -25.68 34.38
CA SER A 159 -19.25 -25.86 35.56
C SER A 159 -19.06 -24.58 36.38
N LYS A 160 -19.28 -23.41 35.78
CA LYS A 160 -18.92 -22.10 36.33
C LYS A 160 -17.46 -22.03 36.80
N ASN A 161 -16.58 -22.73 36.08
CA ASN A 161 -15.15 -22.75 36.39
C ASN A 161 -14.50 -21.41 36.03
N GLU A 162 -13.84 -20.81 37.03
CA GLU A 162 -13.15 -19.52 36.91
C GLU A 162 -12.03 -19.51 35.85
N GLU A 163 -11.37 -20.64 35.60
CA GLU A 163 -10.31 -20.69 34.58
C GLU A 163 -10.90 -20.61 33.17
N PHE A 164 -12.05 -21.24 32.92
CA PHE A 164 -12.73 -21.10 31.62
C PHE A 164 -13.21 -19.66 31.41
N TYR A 165 -13.74 -19.02 32.45
CA TYR A 165 -14.11 -17.61 32.41
C TYR A 165 -12.91 -16.71 32.05
N ARG A 166 -11.79 -16.90 32.76
CA ARG A 166 -10.54 -16.16 32.51
C ARG A 166 -10.03 -16.34 31.09
N LEU A 167 -10.06 -17.56 30.56
CA LEU A 167 -9.62 -17.86 29.20
C LEU A 167 -10.49 -17.17 28.13
N LEU A 168 -11.82 -17.16 28.32
CA LEU A 168 -12.75 -16.52 27.38
C LEU A 168 -12.56 -15.00 27.35
N LEU A 169 -12.44 -14.36 28.52
CA LEU A 169 -12.19 -12.92 28.59
C LEU A 169 -10.81 -12.54 28.04
N LEU A 170 -9.78 -13.32 28.35
CA LEU A 170 -8.42 -13.06 27.89
C LEU A 170 -8.31 -13.07 26.37
N HIS A 171 -8.99 -14.00 25.69
CA HIS A 171 -8.95 -14.06 24.23
C HIS A 171 -9.50 -12.78 23.58
N ASN A 172 -10.70 -12.38 23.98
CA ASN A 172 -11.32 -11.16 23.45
C ASN A 172 -10.56 -9.90 23.90
N GLU A 173 -9.98 -9.88 25.11
CA GLU A 173 -9.08 -8.82 25.55
C GLU A 173 -7.86 -8.69 24.62
N ASP A 174 -7.22 -9.80 24.27
CA ASP A 174 -6.09 -9.84 23.34
C ASP A 174 -6.49 -9.41 21.92
N ASP A 175 -7.69 -9.81 21.44
CA ASP A 175 -8.18 -9.41 20.12
C ASP A 175 -8.47 -7.90 20.05
N VAL A 176 -9.17 -7.37 21.06
CA VAL A 176 -9.48 -5.94 21.17
C VAL A 176 -8.22 -5.09 21.31
N LYS A 177 -7.30 -5.46 22.21
CA LYS A 177 -6.02 -4.75 22.37
C LYS A 177 -5.15 -4.89 21.12
N GLY A 178 -5.12 -6.08 20.53
CA GLY A 178 -4.36 -6.38 19.34
C GLY A 178 -4.73 -5.47 18.16
N MET A 179 -5.99 -5.04 18.02
CA MET A 179 -6.36 -4.07 17.00
C MET A 179 -5.63 -2.73 17.11
N SER A 180 -5.39 -2.25 18.34
CA SER A 180 -4.60 -1.02 18.55
C SER A 180 -3.12 -1.22 18.20
N GLU A 181 -2.59 -2.41 18.49
CA GLU A 181 -1.21 -2.80 18.15
C GLU A 181 -1.01 -3.06 16.67
N LEU A 182 -2.09 -3.37 15.94
CA LEU A 182 -2.10 -3.53 14.49
C LEU A 182 -1.99 -2.21 13.72
N LEU A 183 -2.42 -1.09 14.29
CA LEU A 183 -2.48 0.20 13.59
C LEU A 183 -1.16 0.64 12.90
N PRO A 184 0.05 0.33 13.39
CA PRO A 184 1.30 0.58 12.66
C PRO A 184 1.34 0.03 11.23
N ILE A 185 0.54 -1.01 10.90
CA ILE A 185 0.41 -1.49 9.51
C ILE A 185 -0.11 -0.39 8.56
N LEU A 186 -0.84 0.59 9.08
CA LEU A 186 -1.41 1.68 8.29
C LEU A 186 -0.34 2.69 7.83
N TYR A 187 0.88 2.66 8.38
CA TYR A 187 2.00 3.41 7.80
C TYR A 187 2.34 2.93 6.37
N TYR A 188 2.12 1.65 6.06
CA TYR A 188 2.29 1.15 4.70
C TYR A 188 1.18 1.66 3.78
N VAL A 189 -0.07 1.68 4.27
CA VAL A 189 -1.21 2.23 3.53
C VAL A 189 -0.95 3.70 3.20
N ASP A 190 -0.60 4.52 4.19
CA ASP A 190 -0.24 5.93 4.00
C ASP A 190 0.87 6.08 2.94
N PHE A 191 1.90 5.24 3.01
CA PHE A 191 3.03 5.29 2.09
C PHE A 191 2.62 4.91 0.66
N PHE A 192 1.92 3.78 0.47
CA PHE A 192 1.49 3.34 -0.84
C PHE A 192 0.51 4.33 -1.49
N GLU A 193 -0.45 4.84 -0.71
CA GLU A 193 -1.39 5.87 -1.17
C GLU A 193 -0.67 7.19 -1.52
N SER A 194 0.38 7.57 -0.77
CA SER A 194 1.16 8.78 -1.10
C SER A 194 1.86 8.69 -2.46
N ILE A 195 2.17 7.48 -2.92
CA ILE A 195 2.78 7.22 -4.21
C ILE A 195 1.70 7.10 -5.30
N LYS A 196 0.66 6.31 -5.06
CA LYS A 196 -0.43 6.05 -6.04
C LYS A 196 -1.25 7.30 -6.37
N ASN A 197 -1.48 8.17 -5.37
CA ASN A 197 -2.28 9.38 -5.56
C ASN A 197 -1.45 10.59 -6.01
N MET A 198 -0.20 10.38 -6.46
CA MET A 198 0.62 11.46 -6.99
C MET A 198 -0.05 12.04 -8.26
N PRO A 199 -0.17 13.36 -8.39
CA PRO A 199 -0.68 13.95 -9.63
C PRO A 199 0.24 13.59 -10.80
N PRO A 200 -0.29 13.51 -12.04
CA PRO A 200 0.54 13.30 -13.22
C PRO A 200 1.52 14.48 -13.36
N LEU A 201 2.81 14.18 -13.24
CA LEU A 201 3.89 15.14 -13.34
C LEU A 201 4.72 14.83 -14.58
N HIS A 202 4.99 15.87 -15.37
CA HIS A 202 5.80 15.78 -16.57
C HIS A 202 7.01 16.70 -16.46
N MET A 203 8.19 16.21 -16.79
CA MET A 203 9.42 16.98 -16.77
C MET A 203 10.23 16.76 -18.04
N ARG A 204 10.88 17.83 -18.53
CA ARG A 204 11.85 17.69 -19.61
C ARG A 204 13.22 17.30 -19.05
N THR A 205 13.95 16.44 -19.74
CA THR A 205 15.30 16.01 -19.32
C THR A 205 16.35 17.14 -19.43
N ASP A 206 16.06 18.17 -20.22
CA ASP A 206 16.86 19.38 -20.36
C ASP A 206 16.36 20.55 -19.48
N ALA A 207 15.32 20.35 -18.68
CA ALA A 207 14.85 21.36 -17.76
C ALA A 207 15.92 21.70 -16.71
N GLN A 208 15.99 22.98 -16.35
CA GLN A 208 16.76 23.42 -15.18
C GLN A 208 16.15 22.80 -13.91
N GLN A 209 16.93 22.73 -12.83
CA GLN A 209 16.46 22.21 -11.54
C GLN A 209 15.17 22.92 -11.11
N SER A 210 14.07 22.17 -11.08
CA SER A 210 12.79 22.58 -10.52
C SER A 210 12.69 22.11 -9.07
N GLU A 211 12.18 22.93 -8.16
CA GLU A 211 11.94 22.54 -6.77
C GLU A 211 10.64 21.73 -6.66
N LEU A 212 10.69 20.44 -7.02
CA LEU A 212 9.60 19.48 -6.81
C LEU A 212 9.85 18.59 -5.59
N SER A 213 11.06 18.60 -5.02
CA SER A 213 11.45 17.65 -3.97
C SER A 213 10.59 17.73 -2.71
N ASP A 214 10.06 18.92 -2.41
CA ASP A 214 9.32 19.17 -1.17
C ASP A 214 7.85 18.75 -1.27
N THR A 215 7.35 18.54 -2.49
CA THR A 215 5.99 18.05 -2.74
C THR A 215 5.94 16.54 -2.97
N LEU A 216 7.08 15.90 -3.20
CA LEU A 216 7.16 14.47 -3.49
C LEU A 216 7.28 13.66 -2.18
N PRO A 217 6.65 12.47 -2.10
CA PRO A 217 6.74 11.61 -0.91
C PRO A 217 8.15 11.03 -0.68
N LEU A 218 9.00 11.09 -1.71
CA LEU A 218 10.36 10.55 -1.70
C LEU A 218 11.39 11.59 -2.10
N ARG A 219 12.49 11.62 -1.36
CA ARG A 219 13.66 12.46 -1.66
C ARG A 219 14.86 11.63 -2.06
N ALA A 220 15.37 11.82 -3.28
CA ALA A 220 16.65 11.26 -3.69
C ALA A 220 17.80 11.95 -2.92
N VAL A 221 18.54 11.17 -2.14
CA VAL A 221 19.68 11.61 -1.33
C VAL A 221 20.99 11.36 -2.08
N LYS A 222 21.10 10.20 -2.72
CA LYS A 222 22.28 9.80 -3.49
C LYS A 222 21.87 8.99 -4.70
N VAL A 223 22.50 9.24 -5.84
CA VAL A 223 22.29 8.51 -7.09
C VAL A 223 23.67 8.16 -7.66
N GLN A 224 23.88 6.89 -8.01
CA GLN A 224 25.13 6.41 -8.58
C GLN A 224 24.86 5.25 -9.55
N ALA A 225 25.66 5.14 -10.61
CA ALA A 225 25.67 3.96 -11.46
C ALA A 225 26.48 2.85 -10.79
N ASN A 226 26.05 1.60 -10.96
CA ASN A 226 26.72 0.41 -10.47
C ASN A 226 26.80 -0.66 -11.58
N TYR A 227 27.81 -1.53 -11.49
CA TYR A 227 28.09 -2.60 -12.45
C TYR A 227 28.17 -3.91 -11.69
N TYR A 228 27.48 -4.94 -12.17
CA TYR A 228 27.55 -6.28 -11.57
C TYR A 228 27.45 -7.35 -12.66
N THR A 229 27.95 -8.54 -12.36
CA THR A 229 27.81 -9.71 -13.22
C THR A 229 26.65 -10.55 -12.70
N ASP A 230 25.68 -10.87 -13.56
CA ASP A 230 24.59 -11.78 -13.19
C ASP A 230 25.05 -13.25 -13.13
N MET A 231 24.15 -14.16 -12.74
CA MET A 231 24.49 -15.59 -12.62
C MET A 231 24.87 -16.25 -13.96
N ASP A 232 24.50 -15.63 -15.08
CA ASP A 232 24.81 -16.08 -16.43
C ASP A 232 26.16 -15.52 -16.94
N GLY A 233 26.87 -14.76 -16.12
CA GLY A 233 28.15 -14.15 -16.49
C GLY A 233 28.00 -12.88 -17.33
N THR A 234 26.79 -12.34 -17.48
CA THR A 234 26.52 -11.13 -18.25
C THR A 234 26.74 -9.91 -17.39
N GLU A 235 27.50 -8.94 -17.89
CA GLU A 235 27.66 -7.65 -17.23
C GLU A 235 26.36 -6.85 -17.34
N LYS A 236 25.80 -6.46 -16.19
CA LYS A 236 24.60 -5.65 -16.05
C LYS A 236 24.97 -4.30 -15.44
N LYS A 237 24.29 -3.27 -15.93
CA LYS A 237 24.39 -1.89 -15.41
C LYS A 237 23.09 -1.55 -14.70
N GLU A 238 23.21 -0.84 -13.59
CA GLU A 238 22.07 -0.37 -12.82
C GLU A 238 22.31 1.02 -12.26
N ILE A 239 21.23 1.72 -11.93
CA ILE A 239 21.29 2.85 -11.01
C ILE A 239 20.97 2.36 -9.62
N PHE A 240 21.82 2.77 -8.68
CA PHE A 240 21.54 2.71 -7.25
C PHE A 240 21.13 4.09 -6.75
N MET A 241 19.94 4.16 -6.15
CA MET A 241 19.40 5.35 -5.49
C MET A 241 19.23 5.09 -4.00
N LYS A 242 19.77 6.00 -3.17
CA LYS A 242 19.39 6.13 -1.77
C LYS A 242 18.33 7.21 -1.65
N LEU A 243 17.19 6.87 -1.08
CA LEU A 243 16.03 7.72 -0.90
C LEU A 243 15.74 7.95 0.59
N SER A 244 15.10 9.07 0.89
CA SER A 244 14.48 9.37 2.18
C SER A 244 12.98 9.46 2.00
N LEU A 245 12.24 8.81 2.89
CA LEU A 245 10.79 8.87 2.99
C LEU A 245 10.38 9.99 3.97
N SER A 246 9.16 10.50 3.82
CA SER A 246 8.53 11.40 4.79
C SER A 246 7.97 10.67 6.02
N CYS A 247 7.78 9.35 5.92
CA CYS A 247 7.29 8.50 7.01
C CYS A 247 8.33 7.43 7.39
N ASN A 248 8.12 6.80 8.54
CA ASN A 248 8.93 5.69 9.03
C ASN A 248 8.11 4.40 8.94
N LEU A 249 8.58 3.41 8.18
CA LEU A 249 7.92 2.11 8.12
C LEU A 249 8.31 1.25 9.33
N PRO A 250 7.35 0.57 9.97
CA PRO A 250 7.57 -0.14 11.24
C PRO A 250 8.51 -1.35 11.09
N VAL A 251 8.45 -2.04 9.95
CA VAL A 251 9.25 -3.24 9.64
C VAL A 251 9.94 -3.06 8.27
N PRO A 252 11.17 -3.59 8.07
CA PRO A 252 11.82 -3.54 6.77
C PRO A 252 10.96 -4.11 5.65
N PHE A 253 10.84 -3.37 4.55
CA PHE A 253 10.00 -3.73 3.42
C PHE A 253 10.84 -3.93 2.17
N LYS A 254 10.62 -5.05 1.48
CA LYS A 254 11.39 -5.44 0.29
C LYS A 254 10.46 -5.82 -0.84
N CYS A 255 10.76 -5.34 -2.04
CA CYS A 255 10.04 -5.69 -3.25
C CYS A 255 11.03 -5.90 -4.40
N ASN A 256 10.73 -6.83 -5.29
CA ASN A 256 11.49 -7.08 -6.51
C ASN A 256 10.55 -7.42 -7.67
N LEU A 257 10.61 -6.63 -8.74
CA LEU A 257 9.83 -6.83 -9.96
C LEU A 257 10.65 -6.30 -11.16
N ASP A 258 10.65 -7.02 -12.28
CA ASP A 258 11.34 -6.61 -13.51
C ASP A 258 12.85 -6.26 -13.34
N GLY A 259 13.52 -6.87 -12.38
CA GLY A 259 14.93 -6.57 -12.04
C GLY A 259 15.13 -5.26 -11.28
N ILE A 260 14.05 -4.66 -10.78
CA ILE A 260 14.06 -3.49 -9.90
C ILE A 260 13.96 -4.00 -8.48
N PHE A 261 14.91 -3.59 -7.64
CA PHE A 261 14.96 -4.01 -6.24
C PHE A 261 14.77 -2.81 -5.32
N LEU A 262 13.79 -2.92 -4.43
CA LEU A 262 13.51 -1.93 -3.40
C LEU A 262 13.73 -2.57 -2.03
N ASN A 263 14.50 -1.90 -1.18
CA ASN A 263 14.63 -2.23 0.24
C ASN A 263 14.43 -0.95 1.06
N ILE A 264 13.40 -0.92 1.90
CA ILE A 264 13.08 0.18 2.79
C ILE A 264 13.34 -0.25 4.23
N GLU A 265 14.13 0.54 4.94
CA GLU A 265 14.42 0.36 6.36
C GLU A 265 14.14 1.68 7.07
N GLY A 266 13.08 1.66 7.87
CA GLY A 266 12.55 2.83 8.54
C GLY A 266 12.12 3.94 7.57
N ASN A 267 12.79 5.09 7.61
CA ASN A 267 12.55 6.22 6.71
C ASN A 267 13.55 6.31 5.55
N THR A 268 14.37 5.28 5.33
CA THR A 268 15.35 5.25 4.24
C THR A 268 15.06 4.12 3.29
N ALA A 269 15.29 4.34 1.99
CA ALA A 269 15.14 3.29 0.99
C ALA A 269 16.36 3.21 0.07
N ASN A 270 16.67 1.99 -0.34
CA ASN A 270 17.64 1.70 -1.38
C ASN A 270 16.88 1.11 -2.56
N LEU A 271 17.01 1.76 -3.72
CA LEU A 271 16.33 1.39 -4.96
C LEU A 271 17.38 1.11 -6.02
N ARG A 272 17.34 -0.09 -6.61
CA ARG A 272 18.21 -0.50 -7.72
C ARG A 272 17.35 -0.69 -8.97
N ILE A 273 17.78 -0.10 -10.07
CA ILE A 273 17.00 -0.06 -11.31
C ILE A 273 17.90 -0.41 -12.49
N PRO A 274 17.48 -1.29 -13.42
CA PRO A 274 18.24 -1.59 -14.63
C PRO A 274 18.55 -0.32 -15.44
N LEU A 275 19.81 -0.21 -15.89
CA LEU A 275 20.30 0.86 -16.75
C LEU A 275 20.62 0.26 -18.13
N PHE A 276 20.01 0.82 -19.17
CA PHE A 276 20.18 0.37 -20.54
C PHE A 276 21.20 1.25 -21.25
N GLU A 277 22.31 0.68 -21.70
CA GLU A 277 23.32 1.40 -22.48
C GLU A 277 23.31 0.84 -23.90
N GLU A 278 22.52 1.49 -24.75
CA GLU A 278 22.19 1.00 -26.08
C GLU A 278 21.83 2.18 -27.01
N GLU A 279 21.35 1.87 -28.21
CA GLU A 279 20.87 2.86 -29.16
C GLU A 279 19.35 2.76 -29.31
N LEU A 280 18.64 3.84 -28.97
CA LEU A 280 17.19 3.93 -29.09
C LEU A 280 16.76 4.94 -30.14
N LYS A 281 15.50 4.86 -30.57
CA LYS A 281 14.92 5.73 -31.59
C LYS A 281 14.11 6.85 -30.94
N TYR A 282 14.36 8.08 -31.36
CA TYR A 282 13.49 9.23 -31.11
C TYR A 282 12.59 9.46 -32.32
N PHE A 283 11.29 9.23 -32.16
CA PHE A 283 10.29 9.38 -33.23
C PHE A 283 9.73 10.80 -33.26
N TYR A 284 9.82 11.46 -34.42
CA TYR A 284 9.27 12.80 -34.62
C TYR A 284 7.77 12.73 -34.90
N SER A 285 6.97 13.52 -34.16
CA SER A 285 5.52 13.55 -34.32
C SER A 285 5.10 14.20 -35.65
N ASN A 286 5.86 15.17 -36.16
CA ASN A 286 5.62 15.89 -37.41
C ASN A 286 6.28 15.21 -38.64
N TYR A 287 6.10 13.90 -38.78
CA TYR A 287 6.73 13.11 -39.85
C TYR A 287 6.51 13.63 -41.28
N LYS A 288 5.44 14.38 -41.52
CA LYS A 288 5.15 14.99 -42.83
C LYS A 288 6.24 15.96 -43.28
N ASP A 289 6.99 16.55 -42.36
CA ASP A 289 8.06 17.52 -42.65
C ASP A 289 9.45 16.87 -42.74
N TYR A 290 9.50 15.54 -42.76
CA TYR A 290 10.73 14.77 -42.83
C TYR A 290 10.76 13.87 -44.07
N TYR A 291 11.98 13.61 -44.54
CA TYR A 291 12.29 12.50 -45.43
C TYR A 291 13.05 11.44 -44.64
N TYR A 292 12.73 10.17 -44.88
CA TYR A 292 13.50 9.04 -44.38
C TYR A 292 14.58 8.67 -45.41
N LEU A 293 15.78 8.42 -44.91
CA LEU A 293 16.93 8.01 -45.70
C LEU A 293 17.18 6.51 -45.45
N PRO A 294 16.88 5.62 -46.42
CA PRO A 294 17.01 4.17 -46.21
C PRO A 294 18.44 3.70 -46.01
N ASP A 295 19.41 4.36 -46.66
CA ASP A 295 20.83 3.95 -46.60
C ASP A 295 21.45 4.30 -45.23
N GLU A 296 21.05 5.44 -44.65
CA GLU A 296 21.52 5.93 -43.35
C GLU A 296 20.62 5.55 -42.17
N ASP A 297 19.46 4.93 -42.44
CA ASP A 297 18.45 4.53 -41.47
C ASP A 297 18.06 5.63 -40.45
N GLN A 298 17.78 6.83 -40.97
CA GLN A 298 17.36 7.99 -40.16
C GLN A 298 16.48 8.95 -40.94
N ALA A 299 15.75 9.81 -40.23
CA ALA A 299 14.91 10.85 -40.79
C ALA A 299 15.57 12.23 -40.73
N LEU A 300 15.51 12.98 -41.83
CA LEU A 300 15.97 14.36 -41.93
C LEU A 300 14.82 15.31 -42.28
N HIS A 301 14.76 16.44 -41.57
CA HIS A 301 13.80 17.49 -41.88
C HIS A 301 14.02 18.02 -43.30
N LYS A 302 12.94 18.38 -44.00
CA LYS A 302 12.95 18.82 -45.40
C LYS A 302 13.96 19.92 -45.72
N SER A 303 14.21 20.84 -44.78
CA SER A 303 15.19 21.91 -44.94
C SER A 303 16.62 21.37 -45.15
N VAL A 304 17.01 20.35 -44.37
CA VAL A 304 18.34 19.74 -44.41
C VAL A 304 18.42 18.68 -45.50
N ALA A 305 17.34 17.92 -45.73
CA ALA A 305 17.28 16.90 -46.76
C ALA A 305 17.41 17.47 -48.19
N SER A 306 17.27 18.79 -48.38
CA SER A 306 17.44 19.47 -49.67
C SER A 306 18.80 19.21 -50.33
N PHE A 307 19.84 18.92 -49.52
CA PHE A 307 21.19 18.59 -49.96
C PHE A 307 21.40 17.10 -50.30
N VAL A 308 20.38 16.25 -50.13
CA VAL A 308 20.43 14.80 -50.42
C VAL A 308 19.72 14.52 -51.74
N GLU A 309 20.32 13.66 -52.57
CA GLU A 309 19.75 13.26 -53.87
C GLU A 309 18.36 12.63 -53.72
N ARG A 310 17.48 12.90 -54.69
CA ARG A 310 16.06 12.46 -54.64
C ARG A 310 15.90 10.94 -54.63
N SER A 311 16.83 10.19 -55.22
CA SER A 311 16.86 8.73 -55.26
C SER A 311 17.12 8.11 -53.88
N HIS A 312 17.81 8.82 -52.99
CA HIS A 312 18.25 8.33 -51.68
C HIS A 312 17.32 8.74 -50.53
N ARG A 313 16.19 9.39 -50.84
CA ARG A 313 15.24 9.85 -49.82
C ARG A 313 13.80 9.46 -50.18
N VAL A 314 13.07 9.00 -49.19
CA VAL A 314 11.64 8.68 -49.31
C VAL A 314 10.83 9.53 -48.33
N GLN A 315 9.58 9.85 -48.65
CA GLN A 315 8.72 10.60 -47.72
C GLN A 315 8.58 9.80 -46.43
N ALA A 316 8.88 10.44 -45.28
CA ALA A 316 8.79 9.75 -44.01
C ALA A 316 7.32 9.42 -43.65
N LYS A 317 7.15 8.26 -43.02
CA LYS A 317 5.95 7.78 -42.33
C LYS A 317 6.21 7.86 -40.83
N ALA A 318 5.16 7.80 -40.01
CA ALA A 318 5.31 7.85 -38.56
C ALA A 318 6.27 6.76 -38.02
N GLU A 319 6.24 5.56 -38.60
CA GLU A 319 7.06 4.41 -38.19
C GLU A 319 8.55 4.48 -38.57
N ASN A 320 8.93 5.28 -39.57
CA ASN A 320 10.32 5.44 -40.00
C ASN A 320 10.82 6.88 -39.84
N CYS A 321 10.03 7.76 -39.22
CA CYS A 321 10.42 9.12 -38.94
C CYS A 321 11.12 9.23 -37.59
N TYR A 322 12.36 8.73 -37.51
CA TYR A 322 13.14 8.76 -36.29
C TYR A 322 14.60 9.13 -36.52
N THR A 323 15.27 9.53 -35.44
CA THR A 323 16.73 9.47 -35.35
C THR A 323 17.13 8.42 -34.33
N ARG A 324 18.27 7.78 -34.56
CA ARG A 324 18.92 6.90 -33.60
C ARG A 324 19.74 7.72 -32.61
N LYS A 325 19.74 7.30 -31.35
CA LYS A 325 20.41 7.98 -30.25
C LYS A 325 21.10 6.94 -29.35
N PRO A 326 22.43 6.81 -29.43
CA PRO A 326 23.18 6.04 -28.46
C PRO A 326 23.23 6.80 -27.14
N GLY A 327 23.10 6.09 -26.03
CA GLY A 327 23.11 6.71 -24.71
C GLY A 327 22.83 5.74 -23.57
N GLN A 328 22.65 6.31 -22.38
CA GLN A 328 22.19 5.60 -21.20
C GLN A 328 20.72 5.93 -20.98
N PHE A 329 19.89 4.90 -20.81
CA PHE A 329 18.44 5.03 -20.78
C PHE A 329 17.84 4.32 -19.57
N LEU A 330 16.78 4.93 -19.05
CA LEU A 330 15.95 4.38 -17.99
C LEU A 330 14.54 4.17 -18.53
N LYS A 331 13.94 3.03 -18.18
CA LYS A 331 12.57 2.70 -18.56
C LYS A 331 11.58 3.54 -17.75
N GLN A 332 10.48 3.95 -18.38
CA GLN A 332 9.33 4.56 -17.74
C GLN A 332 8.06 3.88 -18.26
N TRP A 333 7.10 3.59 -17.37
CA TRP A 333 5.84 2.93 -17.72
C TRP A 333 4.74 3.89 -18.17
N ASP A 334 4.83 5.14 -17.73
CA ASP A 334 4.04 6.27 -18.21
C ASP A 334 4.96 7.40 -18.66
N LEU A 335 4.37 8.38 -19.34
CA LEU A 335 5.06 9.57 -19.81
C LEU A 335 5.37 10.49 -18.63
N VAL A 336 6.54 10.36 -18.02
CA VAL A 336 7.01 11.25 -16.94
C VAL A 336 8.11 12.18 -17.47
N PHE A 337 9.00 11.67 -18.32
CA PHE A 337 10.14 12.39 -18.86
C PHE A 337 10.05 12.55 -20.37
N THR A 338 10.41 13.75 -20.84
CA THR A 338 10.51 14.08 -22.28
C THR A 338 11.87 14.69 -22.64
N PRO A 339 12.41 14.45 -23.84
CA PRO A 339 11.91 13.50 -24.84
C PRO A 339 11.99 12.05 -24.34
N PHE A 340 11.11 11.21 -24.87
CA PHE A 340 11.16 9.76 -24.67
C PHE A 340 11.63 9.06 -25.94
N PHE A 341 12.13 7.84 -25.76
CA PHE A 341 12.72 6.99 -26.80
C PHE A 341 12.08 5.61 -26.75
N LYS A 342 12.17 4.86 -27.85
CA LYS A 342 11.65 3.49 -27.99
C LYS A 342 12.59 2.64 -28.85
N HIS A 343 12.50 1.31 -28.77
CA HIS A 343 13.16 0.44 -29.74
C HIS A 343 12.39 0.43 -31.06
N GLU A 344 11.05 0.37 -30.99
CA GLU A 344 10.17 0.38 -32.16
C GLU A 344 8.96 1.32 -32.01
N TYR A 345 8.41 1.81 -33.13
CA TYR A 345 7.34 2.83 -33.12
C TYR A 345 6.09 2.39 -32.33
N LYS A 346 5.68 1.13 -32.53
CA LYS A 346 4.48 0.53 -31.93
C LYS A 346 4.69 -0.02 -30.53
N GLU A 347 5.92 0.05 -30.01
CA GLU A 347 6.22 -0.45 -28.68
C GLU A 347 5.57 0.43 -27.60
N HIS A 348 5.10 -0.20 -26.53
CA HIS A 348 4.54 0.50 -25.38
C HIS A 348 5.61 0.97 -24.39
N ALA A 349 6.73 0.25 -24.29
CA ALA A 349 7.84 0.65 -23.42
C ALA A 349 8.39 2.01 -23.84
N LEU A 350 8.55 2.88 -22.84
CA LEU A 350 9.11 4.22 -23.02
C LEU A 350 10.42 4.28 -22.24
N TYR A 351 11.35 5.06 -22.77
CA TYR A 351 12.65 5.29 -22.16
C TYR A 351 12.96 6.78 -22.15
N PHE A 352 13.74 7.26 -21.18
CA PHE A 352 14.32 8.60 -21.24
C PHE A 352 15.84 8.53 -21.05
N GLU A 353 16.54 9.48 -21.67
CA GLU A 353 17.99 9.54 -21.61
C GLU A 353 18.45 10.04 -20.23
N LEU A 354 19.29 9.23 -19.58
CA LEU A 354 19.97 9.57 -18.33
C LEU A 354 21.22 10.41 -18.63
N THR A 355 21.02 11.70 -18.80
CA THR A 355 22.11 12.67 -18.96
C THR A 355 22.78 12.95 -17.61
N ASP A 356 24.00 13.49 -17.63
CA ASP A 356 24.71 13.86 -16.40
C ASP A 356 23.97 14.94 -15.60
N ASN A 357 23.26 15.84 -16.28
CA ASN A 357 22.39 16.84 -15.63
C ASN A 357 21.26 16.17 -14.84
N ILE A 358 20.64 15.13 -15.42
CA ILE A 358 19.55 14.40 -14.77
C ILE A 358 20.06 13.58 -13.58
N LYS A 359 21.25 12.96 -13.68
CA LYS A 359 21.88 12.22 -12.58
C LYS A 359 22.07 13.07 -11.32
N VAL A 360 22.41 14.36 -11.48
CA VAL A 360 22.62 15.29 -10.35
C VAL A 360 21.36 16.07 -9.96
N ASN A 361 20.29 15.99 -10.74
CA ASN A 361 19.02 16.64 -10.43
C ASN A 361 18.20 15.79 -9.44
N ARG A 362 18.23 16.18 -8.17
CA ARG A 362 17.53 15.47 -7.09
C ARG A 362 16.02 15.41 -7.30
N SER A 363 15.40 16.50 -7.75
CA SER A 363 13.96 16.54 -8.02
C SER A 363 13.57 15.57 -9.14
N ALA A 364 14.38 15.50 -10.20
CA ALA A 364 14.21 14.54 -11.27
C ALA A 364 14.28 13.10 -10.77
N MET A 365 15.32 12.78 -10.00
CA MET A 365 15.53 11.42 -9.49
C MET A 365 14.52 11.03 -8.41
N SER A 366 14.04 11.99 -7.62
CA SER A 366 12.88 11.82 -6.72
C SER A 366 11.61 11.47 -7.48
N LEU A 367 11.29 12.25 -8.53
CA LEU A 367 10.11 12.01 -9.35
C LEU A 367 10.20 10.64 -10.03
N TYR A 368 11.36 10.31 -10.60
CA TYR A 368 11.59 9.01 -11.19
C TYR A 368 11.47 7.87 -10.17
N ALA A 369 11.98 8.04 -8.95
CA ALA A 369 11.80 7.05 -7.89
C ALA A 369 10.33 6.85 -7.52
N CYS A 370 9.53 7.92 -7.43
CA CYS A 370 8.08 7.82 -7.19
C CYS A 370 7.40 7.05 -8.32
N HIS A 371 7.75 7.36 -9.57
CA HIS A 371 7.24 6.66 -10.77
C HIS A 371 7.54 5.15 -10.73
N VAL A 372 8.79 4.80 -10.43
CA VAL A 372 9.21 3.40 -10.30
C VAL A 372 8.45 2.70 -9.17
N LEU A 373 8.27 3.35 -8.03
CA LEU A 373 7.53 2.77 -6.91
C LEU A 373 6.04 2.60 -7.22
N SER A 374 5.44 3.50 -8.02
CA SER A 374 4.07 3.31 -8.50
C SER A 374 3.93 2.00 -9.27
N HIS A 375 4.85 1.73 -10.22
CA HIS A 375 4.89 0.46 -10.96
C HIS A 375 5.15 -0.76 -10.06
N LEU A 376 5.94 -0.62 -8.99
CA LEU A 376 6.18 -1.73 -8.04
C LEU A 376 4.96 -2.04 -7.15
N PHE A 377 4.03 -1.10 -6.99
CA PHE A 377 2.88 -1.22 -6.08
C PHE A 377 1.55 -1.47 -6.80
N GLU A 378 1.57 -1.47 -8.13
CA GLU A 378 0.49 -2.00 -8.99
C GLU A 378 0.42 -3.53 -8.87
#